data_AF-A0A960X3W3-F1
#
_entry.id   AF-A0A960X3W3-F1
#
_cell.length_a   1.000
_cell.length_b   1.000
_cell.length_c   1.000
_cell.angle_alpha   90.00
_cell.angle_beta   90.00
_cell.angle_gamma   90.00
#
_symmetry.space_group_name_H-M   'P 1'
#
loop_
_entity.id
_entity.type
_entity.pdbx_description
1 polymer ?
#
loop_
_entity_poly.entity_id
_entity_poly.type
_entity_poly.pdbx_seq_one_letter_code
_entity_poly.pdbx_strand_id
1 'polypeptide(L)'
;AWLELLGEKPLDATSPRPIVLNPSERPQESGVHAYEYLVKQIESAAAMDDGSLALNEVVVLVDSVRPSQLNPLVEGCHWEGLLAMLILTFPEIRWHFGAILDQPLDFPAEDHNLVALLSKARRDPLFDATGLRNFVKRNIAKTPNIHHPLPDRLWAACAIDEEKAFAYFHAYTAYRYNFRTDVVTSRALMADRFINPTPHGYWLLLEDMNLNFPDRRDDDEGLSDLKTRGAKFKALAGLNEDSTLRALITTGDMGNLDRERTNRSCLRESKPAQHEMLHKPTDGMMGLWKQLKLDKILGSTAWNGYAHGYCLPCAGSASEGGTGHSAPGKLTLIAETLYRRAEVFRDDARTVKDFIKGAVLANDAFELLGAKTPMLSLTCLKLKHEYEVRAECAFFGTPAEFEVQPRCEEILTFVRHVCSSIPVPMGQIGKRRSRRAASIQDAYAAILNRLVIAYRDAGQFHEEHECLIHQKRALRELKRLQPHAEDRPLLDVVFVPMRWVASWIETYSEYLLESFPRFVGIVAAWISAGVFILWALAESSATDAGELAKSSSENASEYLDAFGSTVDAFVGGGVMEAGSAWWMILISGLLAMIGFFHLGVFISFLYTKSSRK
;
A
#
# COMPACT_ATOMS: atom_id res chain seq x y z
N ALA A 1 -23.05 16.49 -35.55
CA ALA A 1 -22.51 15.16 -35.91
C ALA A 1 -22.50 14.20 -34.71
N TRP A 2 -21.53 14.23 -33.78
CA TRP A 2 -21.47 13.26 -32.66
C TRP A 2 -22.72 13.22 -31.79
N LEU A 3 -23.17 14.38 -31.32
CA LEU A 3 -24.36 14.47 -30.46
C LEU A 3 -25.64 14.09 -31.20
N GLU A 4 -25.72 14.44 -32.47
CA GLU A 4 -26.84 14.07 -33.33
C GLU A 4 -26.94 12.54 -33.51
N LEU A 5 -25.80 11.84 -33.63
CA LEU A 5 -25.76 10.37 -33.62
C LEU A 5 -26.22 9.77 -32.28
N LEU A 6 -26.06 10.51 -31.18
CA LEU A 6 -26.53 10.13 -29.85
C LEU A 6 -27.97 10.59 -29.56
N GLY A 7 -28.64 11.22 -30.53
CA GLY A 7 -29.98 11.78 -30.35
C GLY A 7 -30.01 13.04 -29.47
N GLU A 8 -28.86 13.63 -29.18
CA GLU A 8 -28.71 14.88 -28.45
C GLU A 8 -28.80 16.11 -29.38
N LYS A 9 -29.25 17.24 -28.81
CA LYS A 9 -29.28 18.51 -29.55
C LYS A 9 -27.85 18.95 -29.87
N PRO A 10 -27.62 19.61 -31.02
CA PRO A 10 -26.36 20.27 -31.30
C PRO A 10 -25.99 21.23 -30.16
N LEU A 11 -24.71 21.26 -29.79
CA LEU A 11 -24.23 22.23 -28.81
C LEU A 11 -24.37 23.63 -29.38
N ASP A 12 -24.83 24.56 -28.55
CA ASP A 12 -24.62 25.98 -28.82
C ASP A 12 -23.11 26.27 -28.79
N ALA A 13 -22.67 27.29 -29.53
CA ALA A 13 -21.29 27.75 -29.56
C ALA A 13 -20.79 28.21 -28.18
N THR A 14 -21.72 28.51 -27.27
CA THR A 14 -21.47 28.88 -25.88
C THR A 14 -21.38 27.68 -24.92
N SER A 15 -21.66 26.47 -25.38
CA SER A 15 -21.60 25.28 -24.54
C SER A 15 -20.15 25.02 -24.09
N PRO A 16 -19.92 24.65 -22.81
CA PRO A 16 -18.58 24.28 -22.33
C PRO A 16 -18.19 22.82 -22.65
N ARG A 17 -19.12 22.01 -23.18
CA ARG A 17 -18.90 20.60 -23.53
C ARG A 17 -17.92 20.34 -24.69
N PRO A 18 -17.88 21.16 -25.76
CA PRO A 18 -16.91 20.98 -26.84
C PRO A 18 -15.58 21.61 -26.44
N ILE A 19 -14.56 20.78 -26.22
CA ILE A 19 -13.19 21.25 -25.99
C ILE A 19 -12.48 21.31 -27.33
N VAL A 20 -12.37 22.50 -27.91
CA VAL A 20 -11.68 22.73 -29.18
C VAL A 20 -10.26 23.22 -28.90
N LEU A 21 -9.27 22.46 -29.36
CA LEU A 21 -7.89 22.93 -29.44
C LEU A 21 -7.62 23.32 -30.90
N ASN A 22 -7.54 24.62 -31.19
CA ASN A 22 -7.12 25.10 -32.50
C ASN A 22 -5.60 25.37 -32.49
N PRO A 23 -4.76 24.51 -33.10
CA PRO A 23 -3.31 24.69 -33.09
C PRO A 23 -2.86 25.97 -33.79
N SER A 24 -3.67 26.48 -34.73
CA SER A 24 -3.37 27.69 -35.50
C SER A 24 -3.57 28.98 -34.71
N GLU A 25 -4.44 28.96 -33.68
CA GLU A 25 -4.69 30.11 -32.80
C GLU A 25 -3.64 30.22 -31.69
N ARG A 26 -2.97 29.12 -31.34
CA ARG A 26 -1.98 29.06 -30.26
C ARG A 26 -0.69 28.35 -30.67
N PRO A 27 0.01 28.82 -31.71
CA PRO A 27 1.22 28.18 -32.22
C PRO A 27 2.39 28.19 -31.22
N GLN A 28 2.36 29.09 -30.22
CA GLN A 28 3.38 29.21 -29.18
C GLN A 28 3.10 28.32 -27.94
N GLU A 29 1.87 27.84 -27.73
CA GLU A 29 1.50 26.95 -26.59
C GLU A 29 1.80 25.48 -26.91
N SER A 30 2.99 25.18 -27.42
CA SER A 30 3.25 23.84 -27.96
C SER A 30 3.41 22.80 -26.84
N GLY A 31 2.60 21.73 -26.93
CA GLY A 31 2.75 20.49 -26.18
C GLY A 31 2.28 20.56 -24.73
N VAL A 32 3.16 21.03 -23.84
CA VAL A 32 2.90 21.05 -22.38
C VAL A 32 1.74 21.97 -22.03
N HIS A 33 1.72 23.19 -22.58
CA HIS A 33 0.63 24.13 -22.34
C HIS A 33 -0.71 23.66 -22.93
N ALA A 34 -0.69 23.04 -24.11
CA ALA A 34 -1.88 22.40 -24.67
C ALA A 34 -2.40 21.27 -23.77
N TYR A 35 -1.50 20.45 -23.22
CA TYR A 35 -1.87 19.41 -22.25
C TYR A 35 -2.48 20.01 -20.98
N GLU A 36 -1.83 20.98 -20.34
CA GLU A 36 -2.32 21.64 -19.12
C GLU A 36 -3.68 22.31 -19.35
N TYR A 37 -3.85 22.97 -20.50
CA TYR A 37 -5.11 23.55 -20.92
C TYR A 37 -6.19 22.48 -21.04
N LEU A 38 -5.94 21.38 -21.76
CA LEU A 38 -6.92 20.30 -21.93
C LEU A 38 -7.28 19.62 -20.61
N VAL A 39 -6.31 19.40 -19.71
CA VAL A 39 -6.57 18.88 -18.36
C VAL A 39 -7.53 19.81 -17.62
N LYS A 40 -7.25 21.12 -17.60
CA LYS A 40 -8.10 22.11 -16.94
C LYS A 40 -9.49 22.17 -17.56
N GLN A 41 -9.60 22.09 -18.89
CA GLN A 41 -10.89 22.11 -19.58
C GLN A 41 -11.73 20.87 -19.28
N ILE A 42 -11.12 19.67 -19.25
CA ILE A 42 -11.80 18.44 -18.88
C ILE A 42 -12.30 18.51 -17.43
N GLU A 43 -11.46 18.96 -16.50
CA GLU A 43 -11.84 19.12 -15.10
C GLU A 43 -12.96 20.16 -14.93
N SER A 44 -12.89 21.29 -15.65
CA SER A 44 -13.91 22.33 -15.62
C SER A 44 -15.23 21.86 -16.22
N ALA A 45 -15.19 21.15 -17.35
CA ALA A 45 -16.37 20.62 -18.02
C ALA A 45 -17.08 19.55 -17.17
N ALA A 46 -16.33 18.72 -16.43
CA ALA A 46 -16.91 17.76 -15.50
C ALA A 46 -17.54 18.41 -14.26
N ALA A 47 -17.07 19.61 -13.89
CA ALA A 47 -17.57 20.37 -12.74
C ALA A 47 -18.76 21.29 -13.03
N MET A 48 -19.20 21.41 -14.29
CA MET A 48 -20.28 22.33 -14.70
C MET A 48 -21.64 21.61 -14.76
N ASP A 49 -22.70 22.37 -14.48
CA ASP A 49 -24.10 22.01 -14.10
C ASP A 49 -24.30 21.84 -12.58
N ASP A 50 -25.54 22.05 -12.12
CA ASP A 50 -26.07 22.19 -10.74
C ASP A 50 -25.71 21.04 -9.79
N GLY A 51 -25.02 20.02 -10.31
CA GLY A 51 -24.33 18.97 -9.60
C GLY A 51 -23.08 18.56 -10.38
N SER A 52 -21.92 18.58 -9.72
CA SER A 52 -20.66 18.10 -10.29
C SER A 52 -20.80 16.65 -10.79
N LEU A 53 -20.54 16.40 -12.07
CA LEU A 53 -20.49 15.04 -12.60
C LEU A 53 -19.21 14.36 -12.13
N ALA A 54 -19.34 13.15 -11.56
CA ALA A 54 -18.15 12.40 -11.17
C ALA A 54 -17.36 12.00 -12.43
N LEU A 55 -16.03 12.09 -12.40
CA LEU A 55 -15.20 11.81 -13.59
C LEU A 55 -15.36 10.37 -14.13
N ASN A 56 -15.71 9.41 -13.27
CA ASN A 56 -16.04 8.04 -13.69
C ASN A 56 -17.35 7.97 -14.49
N GLU A 57 -18.13 9.04 -14.50
CA GLU A 57 -19.35 9.22 -15.29
C GLU A 57 -19.09 9.80 -16.69
N VAL A 58 -17.99 10.54 -16.84
CA VAL A 58 -17.61 11.26 -18.06
C VAL A 58 -17.18 10.32 -19.20
N VAL A 59 -17.62 10.67 -20.41
CA VAL A 59 -17.19 10.07 -21.67
C VAL A 59 -16.56 11.14 -22.54
N VAL A 60 -15.35 10.89 -23.02
CA VAL A 60 -14.67 11.76 -23.98
C VAL A 60 -14.73 11.09 -25.34
N LEU A 61 -15.35 11.79 -26.29
CA LEU A 61 -15.39 11.42 -27.70
C LEU A 61 -14.24 12.12 -28.42
N VAL A 62 -13.45 11.34 -29.15
CA VAL A 62 -12.32 11.84 -29.94
C VAL A 62 -12.57 11.51 -31.41
N ASP A 63 -12.48 12.52 -32.28
CA ASP A 63 -12.80 12.38 -33.70
C ASP A 63 -12.04 11.24 -34.39
N SER A 64 -10.72 11.20 -34.19
CA SER A 64 -9.88 10.15 -34.75
C SER A 64 -8.64 9.89 -33.91
N VAL A 65 -8.12 8.67 -34.03
CA VAL A 65 -6.90 8.25 -33.37
C VAL A 65 -6.07 7.37 -34.31
N ARG A 66 -4.74 7.50 -34.20
CA ARG A 66 -3.79 6.56 -34.75
C ARG A 66 -3.13 5.74 -33.62
N PRO A 67 -3.67 4.58 -33.24
CA PRO A 67 -3.15 3.80 -32.13
C PRO A 67 -1.64 3.52 -32.17
N SER A 68 -1.05 3.34 -33.36
CA SER A 68 0.41 3.11 -33.46
C SER A 68 1.26 4.30 -32.99
N GLN A 69 0.67 5.50 -32.99
CA GLN A 69 1.31 6.76 -32.60
C GLN A 69 0.89 7.24 -31.20
N LEU A 70 0.04 6.49 -30.48
CA LEU A 70 -0.34 6.77 -29.10
C LEU A 70 0.82 6.55 -28.14
N ASN A 71 1.73 7.52 -28.10
CA ASN A 71 2.92 7.50 -27.26
C ASN A 71 3.24 8.94 -26.82
N PRO A 72 3.22 9.24 -25.51
CA PRO A 72 3.49 10.58 -25.03
C PRO A 72 4.94 11.03 -25.31
N LEU A 73 5.89 10.10 -25.50
CA LEU A 73 7.31 10.39 -25.63
C LEU A 73 7.79 10.74 -27.04
N VAL A 74 6.90 10.66 -28.04
CA VAL A 74 7.25 11.11 -29.40
C VAL A 74 7.59 12.59 -29.35
N GLU A 75 8.70 12.96 -30.00
CA GLU A 75 9.14 14.35 -30.10
C GLU A 75 8.11 15.18 -30.87
N GLY A 76 8.00 16.46 -30.50
CA GLY A 76 6.97 17.35 -31.03
C GLY A 76 5.64 17.29 -30.28
N CYS A 77 4.67 18.02 -30.84
CA CYS A 77 3.36 18.29 -30.26
C CYS A 77 2.27 17.70 -31.16
N HIS A 78 2.31 16.39 -31.32
CA HIS A 78 1.31 15.65 -32.11
C HIS A 78 0.07 15.36 -31.27
N TRP A 79 -1.08 15.30 -31.94
CA TRP A 79 -2.37 15.03 -31.32
C TRP A 79 -2.38 13.71 -30.54
N GLU A 80 -1.79 12.65 -31.10
CA GLU A 80 -1.73 11.32 -30.51
C GLU A 80 -0.85 11.28 -29.26
N GLY A 81 0.22 12.09 -29.23
CA GLY A 81 1.06 12.27 -28.05
C GLY A 81 0.29 12.95 -26.92
N LEU A 82 -0.43 14.03 -27.21
CA LEU A 82 -1.29 14.72 -26.24
C LEU A 82 -2.41 13.82 -25.72
N LEU A 83 -3.09 13.11 -26.62
CA LEU A 83 -4.14 12.16 -26.27
C LEU A 83 -3.61 11.05 -25.37
N ALA A 84 -2.42 10.51 -25.67
CA ALA A 84 -1.77 9.51 -24.82
C ALA A 84 -1.47 10.05 -23.41
N MET A 85 -1.03 11.32 -23.29
CA MET A 85 -0.85 11.96 -21.99
C MET A 85 -2.17 12.07 -21.22
N LEU A 86 -3.27 12.46 -21.90
CA LEU A 86 -4.59 12.61 -21.28
C LEU A 86 -5.18 11.27 -20.83
N ILE A 87 -5.06 10.22 -21.64
CA ILE A 87 -5.49 8.85 -21.31
C ILE A 87 -4.81 8.36 -20.03
N LEU A 88 -3.52 8.64 -19.87
CA LEU A 88 -2.77 8.28 -18.65
C LEU A 88 -3.11 9.19 -17.45
N THR A 89 -3.53 10.44 -17.71
CA THR A 89 -3.85 11.42 -16.66
C THR A 89 -5.21 11.17 -16.04
N PHE A 90 -6.17 10.63 -16.79
CA PHE A 90 -7.55 10.41 -16.33
C PHE A 90 -7.92 8.92 -16.38
N PRO A 91 -7.46 8.12 -15.40
CA PRO A 91 -7.84 6.71 -15.33
C PRO A 91 -9.34 6.49 -15.16
N GLU A 92 -10.08 7.51 -14.71
CA GLU A 92 -11.51 7.44 -14.45
C GLU A 92 -12.37 7.72 -15.69
N ILE A 93 -11.82 8.31 -16.74
CA ILE A 93 -12.59 8.71 -17.92
C ILE A 93 -12.69 7.58 -18.93
N ARG A 94 -13.86 7.46 -19.57
CA ARG A 94 -14.04 6.57 -20.73
C ARG A 94 -13.69 7.31 -22.02
N TRP A 95 -12.81 6.72 -22.81
CA TRP A 95 -12.33 7.26 -24.07
C TRP A 95 -12.93 6.48 -25.24
N HIS A 96 -13.63 7.16 -26.16
CA HIS A 96 -14.13 6.55 -27.40
C HIS A 96 -13.64 7.31 -28.62
N PHE A 97 -13.34 6.58 -29.67
CA PHE A 97 -12.74 7.08 -30.90
C PHE A 97 -13.71 6.91 -32.07
N GLY A 98 -13.89 7.98 -32.82
CA GLY A 98 -14.74 8.01 -33.99
C GLY A 98 -14.16 7.21 -35.15
N ALA A 99 -12.95 7.57 -35.57
CA ALA A 99 -12.19 6.86 -36.57
C ALA A 99 -10.87 6.31 -36.00
N ILE A 100 -10.60 5.03 -36.24
CA ILE A 100 -9.35 4.37 -35.87
C ILE A 100 -8.59 4.11 -37.18
N LEU A 101 -7.52 4.87 -37.43
CA LEU A 101 -6.90 4.97 -38.75
C LEU A 101 -5.79 3.94 -39.02
N ASP A 102 -5.27 3.30 -37.97
CA ASP A 102 -4.31 2.19 -38.04
C ASP A 102 -4.48 1.26 -36.83
N GLN A 103 -5.06 0.08 -37.03
CA GLN A 103 -5.43 -0.80 -35.92
C GLN A 103 -4.36 -1.89 -35.72
N PRO A 104 -3.37 -1.70 -34.83
CA PRO A 104 -2.47 -2.78 -34.45
C PRO A 104 -3.29 -3.86 -33.73
N LEU A 105 -2.83 -5.11 -33.83
CA LEU A 105 -3.55 -6.30 -33.35
C LEU A 105 -3.88 -6.26 -31.84
N ASP A 106 -3.09 -5.53 -31.06
CA ASP A 106 -3.21 -5.44 -29.59
C ASP A 106 -4.00 -4.21 -29.11
N PHE A 107 -4.50 -3.35 -30.01
CA PHE A 107 -5.34 -2.21 -29.63
C PHE A 107 -6.78 -2.67 -29.32
N PRO A 108 -7.36 -2.28 -28.16
CA PRO A 108 -8.71 -2.71 -27.74
C PRO A 108 -9.83 -1.97 -28.49
N ALA A 109 -9.83 -2.00 -29.83
CA ALA A 109 -10.78 -1.25 -30.66
C ALA A 109 -12.24 -1.60 -30.37
N GLU A 110 -12.53 -2.85 -30.02
CA GLU A 110 -13.89 -3.32 -29.75
C GLU A 110 -14.54 -2.64 -28.54
N ASP A 111 -13.75 -2.12 -27.60
CA ASP A 111 -14.23 -1.44 -26.39
C ASP A 111 -14.21 0.09 -26.53
N HIS A 112 -13.47 0.61 -27.52
CA HIS A 112 -13.19 2.04 -27.65
C HIS A 112 -13.67 2.67 -28.96
N ASN A 113 -14.31 1.90 -29.85
CA ASN A 113 -14.99 2.47 -31.01
C ASN A 113 -16.35 3.08 -30.63
N LEU A 114 -16.99 3.74 -31.58
CA LEU A 114 -18.31 4.33 -31.38
C LEU A 114 -19.42 3.29 -31.13
N VAL A 115 -19.36 2.13 -31.79
CA VAL A 115 -20.37 1.09 -31.64
C VAL A 115 -20.40 0.59 -30.19
N ALA A 116 -19.24 0.45 -29.57
CA ALA A 116 -19.08 0.03 -28.18
C ALA A 116 -19.83 0.94 -27.19
N LEU A 117 -19.96 2.23 -27.49
CA LEU A 117 -20.70 3.18 -26.65
C LEU A 117 -22.19 2.80 -26.52
N LEU A 118 -22.75 2.19 -27.56
CA LEU A 118 -24.17 1.85 -27.65
C LEU A 118 -24.44 0.36 -27.44
N SER A 119 -23.51 -0.50 -27.83
CA SER A 119 -23.72 -1.95 -27.88
C SER A 119 -23.22 -2.70 -26.65
N LYS A 120 -22.36 -2.10 -25.83
CA LYS A 120 -21.72 -2.76 -24.68
C LYS A 120 -22.18 -2.16 -23.37
N ALA A 121 -22.20 -3.01 -22.34
CA ALA A 121 -22.43 -2.53 -20.98
C ALA A 121 -21.29 -1.60 -20.54
N ARG A 122 -21.63 -0.62 -19.71
CA ARG A 122 -20.65 0.34 -19.18
C ARG A 122 -19.66 -0.36 -18.25
N ARG A 123 -18.40 -0.44 -18.69
CA ARG A 123 -17.26 -0.90 -17.88
C ARG A 123 -16.65 0.28 -17.12
N ASP A 124 -16.17 0.01 -15.91
CA ASP A 124 -15.44 1.02 -15.12
C ASP A 124 -13.98 1.12 -15.63
N PRO A 125 -13.53 2.30 -16.09
CA PRO A 125 -12.18 2.45 -16.63
C PRO A 125 -11.10 2.52 -15.54
N LEU A 126 -11.45 2.71 -14.26
CA LEU A 126 -10.50 3.04 -13.19
C LEU A 126 -9.35 2.03 -13.07
N PHE A 127 -9.59 0.74 -13.28
CA PHE A 127 -8.57 -0.32 -13.19
C PHE A 127 -8.14 -0.86 -14.57
N ASP A 128 -8.32 -0.07 -15.62
CA ASP A 128 -7.91 -0.36 -17.00
C ASP A 128 -8.45 -1.70 -17.53
N ALA A 129 -9.72 -1.99 -17.27
CA ALA A 129 -10.37 -3.26 -17.63
C ALA A 129 -10.23 -3.62 -19.12
N THR A 130 -10.21 -2.62 -20.01
CA THR A 130 -10.07 -2.78 -21.46
C THR A 130 -8.60 -2.87 -21.90
N GLY A 131 -7.67 -2.34 -21.10
CA GLY A 131 -6.24 -2.29 -21.42
C GLY A 131 -5.78 -1.11 -22.27
N LEU A 132 -6.59 -0.06 -22.43
CA LEU A 132 -6.20 1.13 -23.18
C LEU A 132 -4.99 1.84 -22.57
N ARG A 133 -4.95 1.99 -21.24
CA ARG A 133 -3.79 2.64 -20.58
C ARG A 133 -2.57 1.75 -20.68
N ASN A 134 -2.74 0.43 -20.49
CA ASN A 134 -1.66 -0.53 -20.64
C ASN A 134 -1.10 -0.55 -22.08
N PHE A 135 -1.95 -0.40 -23.10
CA PHE A 135 -1.53 -0.25 -24.49
C PHE A 135 -0.65 0.99 -24.69
N VAL A 136 -1.04 2.15 -24.13
CA VAL A 136 -0.20 3.36 -24.15
C VAL A 136 1.13 3.13 -23.42
N LYS A 137 1.12 2.47 -22.24
CA LYS A 137 2.34 2.11 -21.49
C LYS A 137 3.27 1.20 -22.32
N ARG A 138 2.74 0.24 -23.09
CA ARG A 138 3.54 -0.60 -24.01
C ARG A 138 4.16 0.19 -25.15
N ASN A 139 3.44 1.17 -25.71
CA ASN A 139 4.00 2.03 -26.75
C ASN A 139 5.16 2.89 -26.22
N ILE A 140 5.09 3.35 -24.97
CA ILE A 140 6.21 4.02 -24.30
C ILE A 140 7.42 3.08 -24.24
N ALA A 141 7.23 1.83 -23.83
CA ALA A 141 8.32 0.84 -23.73
C ALA A 141 8.96 0.48 -25.07
N LYS A 142 8.26 0.67 -26.19
CA LYS A 142 8.79 0.49 -27.56
C LYS A 142 9.64 1.69 -28.04
N THR A 143 9.68 2.80 -27.29
CA THR A 143 10.39 4.01 -27.73
C THR A 143 11.91 3.75 -27.73
N PRO A 144 12.60 3.91 -28.88
CA PRO A 144 14.04 3.71 -28.94
C PRO A 144 14.77 4.68 -28.00
N ASN A 145 15.86 4.22 -27.40
CA ASN A 145 16.72 4.98 -26.48
C ASN A 145 16.10 5.38 -25.13
N ILE A 146 14.87 4.94 -24.82
CA ILE A 146 14.22 5.19 -23.53
C ILE A 146 14.10 3.88 -22.77
N HIS A 147 15.13 3.55 -21.97
CA HIS A 147 15.05 2.45 -21.01
C HIS A 147 14.26 2.92 -19.78
N HIS A 148 12.94 2.93 -19.89
CA HIS A 148 12.03 3.27 -18.81
C HIS A 148 11.06 2.10 -18.57
N PRO A 149 11.42 1.15 -17.69
CA PRO A 149 10.58 -0.02 -17.45
C PRO A 149 9.29 0.44 -16.77
N LEU A 150 8.17 0.28 -17.48
CA LEU A 150 6.83 0.45 -16.95
C LEU A 150 6.20 -0.92 -16.73
N PRO A 151 5.43 -1.13 -15.65
CA PRO A 151 4.69 -2.37 -15.47
C PRO A 151 3.76 -2.63 -16.65
N ASP A 152 3.85 -3.84 -17.22
CA ASP A 152 2.92 -4.33 -18.24
C ASP A 152 1.91 -5.28 -17.57
N ARG A 153 0.64 -4.87 -17.54
CA ARG A 153 -0.46 -5.66 -16.98
C ARG A 153 -1.00 -6.61 -18.04
N LEU A 154 -0.29 -7.71 -18.27
CA LEU A 154 -0.65 -8.70 -19.29
C LEU A 154 -1.94 -9.44 -18.93
N TRP A 155 -2.09 -9.79 -17.65
CA TRP A 155 -3.25 -10.54 -17.18
C TRP A 155 -4.39 -9.63 -16.75
N ALA A 156 -5.61 -10.15 -16.92
CA ALA A 156 -6.83 -9.50 -16.50
C ALA A 156 -7.45 -10.25 -15.31
N ALA A 157 -8.08 -9.53 -14.41
CA ALA A 157 -8.89 -10.03 -13.32
C ALA A 157 -10.30 -9.46 -13.41
N CYS A 158 -11.25 -10.06 -12.70
CA CYS A 158 -12.61 -9.54 -12.59
C CYS A 158 -13.09 -9.67 -11.15
N ALA A 159 -13.60 -8.58 -10.58
CA ALA A 159 -14.31 -8.59 -9.31
C ALA A 159 -15.81 -8.49 -9.57
N ILE A 160 -16.57 -9.47 -9.08
CA ILE A 160 -18.03 -9.57 -9.29
C ILE A 160 -18.71 -9.50 -7.93
N ASP A 161 -19.40 -8.40 -7.66
CA ASP A 161 -20.14 -8.17 -6.42
C ASP A 161 -21.17 -7.05 -6.66
N GLU A 162 -22.42 -7.21 -6.24
CA GLU A 162 -23.43 -6.14 -6.34
C GLU A 162 -23.11 -4.95 -5.41
N GLU A 163 -22.40 -5.20 -4.31
CA GLU A 163 -21.98 -4.17 -3.38
C GLU A 163 -20.73 -3.47 -3.93
N LYS A 164 -20.91 -2.24 -4.41
CA LYS A 164 -19.82 -1.45 -5.01
C LYS A 164 -18.58 -1.35 -4.12
N ALA A 165 -18.73 -1.25 -2.80
CA ALA A 165 -17.57 -1.17 -1.90
C ALA A 165 -16.71 -2.45 -1.99
N PHE A 166 -17.32 -3.63 -1.97
CA PHE A 166 -16.63 -4.92 -2.11
C PHE A 166 -16.05 -5.10 -3.51
N ALA A 167 -16.82 -4.80 -4.55
CA ALA A 167 -16.38 -4.92 -5.93
C ALA A 167 -15.12 -4.08 -6.19
N TYR A 168 -15.10 -2.82 -5.75
CA TYR A 168 -13.93 -1.94 -5.93
C TYR A 168 -12.76 -2.38 -5.06
N PHE A 169 -12.99 -2.80 -3.82
CA PHE A 169 -11.93 -3.24 -2.92
C PHE A 169 -11.20 -4.48 -3.46
N HIS A 170 -11.95 -5.48 -3.90
CA HIS A 170 -11.38 -6.68 -4.54
C HIS A 170 -10.73 -6.36 -5.88
N ALA A 171 -11.35 -5.51 -6.71
CA ALA A 171 -10.79 -5.13 -8.00
C ALA A 171 -9.46 -4.39 -7.83
N TYR A 172 -9.40 -3.44 -6.90
CA TYR A 172 -8.17 -2.72 -6.59
C TYR A 172 -7.09 -3.65 -6.04
N THR A 173 -7.46 -4.62 -5.21
CA THR A 173 -6.51 -5.63 -4.70
C THR A 173 -5.84 -6.38 -5.85
N ALA A 174 -6.57 -6.80 -6.88
CA ALA A 174 -5.95 -7.39 -8.06
C ALA A 174 -5.11 -6.36 -8.86
N TYR A 175 -5.64 -5.15 -9.03
CA TYR A 175 -4.98 -4.08 -9.79
C TYR A 175 -3.62 -3.68 -9.20
N ARG A 176 -3.50 -3.57 -7.87
CA ARG A 176 -2.24 -3.26 -7.18
C ARG A 176 -1.18 -4.34 -7.38
N TYR A 177 -1.59 -5.58 -7.61
CA TYR A 177 -0.70 -6.71 -7.93
C TYR A 177 -0.54 -6.94 -9.44
N ASN A 178 -0.65 -5.87 -10.23
CA ASN A 178 -0.35 -5.82 -11.67
C ASN A 178 -1.34 -6.57 -12.59
N PHE A 179 -2.60 -6.72 -12.17
CA PHE A 179 -3.67 -7.09 -13.08
C PHE A 179 -4.30 -5.85 -13.71
N ARG A 180 -4.82 -5.97 -14.93
CA ARG A 180 -5.97 -5.16 -15.37
C ARG A 180 -7.21 -5.70 -14.70
N THR A 181 -8.16 -4.88 -14.30
CA THR A 181 -9.29 -5.42 -13.52
C THR A 181 -10.62 -4.85 -13.95
N ASP A 182 -11.60 -5.74 -14.12
CA ASP A 182 -13.00 -5.38 -14.37
C ASP A 182 -13.81 -5.37 -13.07
N VAL A 183 -14.83 -4.52 -13.02
CA VAL A 183 -15.70 -4.33 -11.85
C VAL A 183 -17.14 -4.59 -12.25
N VAL A 184 -17.64 -5.77 -11.94
CA VAL A 184 -18.98 -6.21 -12.31
C VAL A 184 -19.92 -6.03 -11.13
N THR A 185 -20.70 -4.94 -11.18
CA THR A 185 -21.67 -4.55 -10.13
C THR A 185 -23.13 -4.56 -10.59
N SER A 186 -23.37 -5.00 -11.83
CA SER A 186 -24.71 -5.09 -12.41
C SER A 186 -24.86 -6.36 -13.24
N ARG A 187 -26.11 -6.82 -13.36
CA ARG A 187 -26.48 -7.96 -14.16
C ARG A 187 -26.24 -7.69 -15.64
N ALA A 188 -26.53 -6.48 -16.13
CA ALA A 188 -26.26 -6.10 -17.50
C ALA A 188 -24.78 -6.27 -17.86
N LEU A 189 -23.88 -5.85 -16.97
CA LEU A 189 -22.44 -6.02 -17.17
C LEU A 189 -22.03 -7.49 -17.02
N MET A 190 -22.61 -8.23 -16.06
CA MET A 190 -22.35 -9.67 -15.96
C MET A 190 -22.78 -10.42 -17.23
N ALA A 191 -23.91 -10.04 -17.84
CA ALA A 191 -24.38 -10.61 -19.09
C ALA A 191 -23.43 -10.27 -20.25
N ASP A 192 -23.04 -9.00 -20.40
CA ASP A 192 -22.08 -8.56 -21.42
C ASP A 192 -20.78 -9.37 -21.39
N ARG A 193 -20.29 -9.69 -20.18
CA ARG A 193 -19.02 -10.42 -20.00
C ARG A 193 -19.14 -11.94 -20.07
N PHE A 194 -20.24 -12.51 -19.59
CA PHE A 194 -20.29 -13.96 -19.30
C PHE A 194 -21.49 -14.71 -19.90
N ILE A 195 -22.39 -14.07 -20.65
CA ILE A 195 -23.57 -14.75 -21.22
C ILE A 195 -23.19 -15.78 -22.28
N ASN A 196 -22.16 -15.49 -23.08
CA ASN A 196 -21.71 -16.33 -24.17
C ASN A 196 -20.76 -17.41 -23.63
N PRO A 197 -20.76 -18.62 -24.20
CA PRO A 197 -19.86 -19.71 -23.79
C PRO A 197 -18.40 -19.50 -24.24
N THR A 198 -18.05 -18.29 -24.70
CA THR A 198 -16.70 -17.96 -25.13
C THR A 198 -15.79 -17.74 -23.92
N PRO A 199 -14.49 -18.08 -24.02
CA PRO A 199 -13.51 -17.75 -22.99
C PRO A 199 -13.62 -16.27 -22.60
N HIS A 200 -13.73 -15.99 -21.30
CA HIS A 200 -13.86 -14.62 -20.82
C HIS A 200 -12.50 -13.93 -20.69
N GLY A 201 -11.40 -14.70 -20.70
CA GLY A 201 -10.02 -14.18 -20.76
C GLY A 201 -9.52 -13.55 -19.45
N TYR A 202 -10.16 -13.87 -18.32
CA TYR A 202 -9.72 -13.41 -17.00
C TYR A 202 -8.90 -14.50 -16.35
N TRP A 203 -7.72 -14.15 -15.87
CA TRP A 203 -6.85 -15.07 -15.13
C TRP A 203 -7.33 -15.28 -13.69
N LEU A 204 -7.82 -14.21 -13.04
CA LEU A 204 -8.35 -14.20 -11.68
C LEU A 204 -9.82 -13.74 -11.65
N LEU A 205 -10.69 -14.53 -11.02
CA LEU A 205 -12.05 -14.11 -10.67
C LEU A 205 -12.19 -13.99 -9.15
N LEU A 206 -12.66 -12.84 -8.66
CA LEU A 206 -13.02 -12.60 -7.26
C LEU A 206 -14.52 -12.35 -7.21
N GLU A 207 -15.31 -13.34 -6.81
CA GLU A 207 -16.75 -13.35 -7.02
C GLU A 207 -17.49 -13.55 -5.69
N ASP A 208 -18.51 -12.73 -5.43
CA ASP A 208 -19.40 -12.97 -4.30
C ASP A 208 -20.27 -14.21 -4.55
N MET A 209 -20.46 -15.01 -3.51
CA MET A 209 -21.27 -16.22 -3.59
C MET A 209 -22.76 -15.90 -3.69
N ASN A 210 -23.23 -14.80 -3.12
CA ASN A 210 -24.65 -14.49 -2.96
C ASN A 210 -25.11 -13.32 -3.87
N LEU A 211 -24.66 -13.32 -5.12
CA LEU A 211 -24.95 -12.24 -6.07
C LEU A 211 -26.45 -11.93 -6.21
N ASN A 212 -26.79 -10.66 -6.00
CA ASN A 212 -28.14 -10.14 -6.09
C ASN A 212 -28.20 -8.73 -6.69
N PHE A 213 -27.84 -8.62 -7.97
CA PHE A 213 -27.75 -7.33 -8.64
C PHE A 213 -29.05 -6.51 -8.61
N PRO A 214 -28.96 -5.18 -8.46
CA PRO A 214 -30.12 -4.29 -8.36
C PRO A 214 -30.92 -4.16 -9.67
N ASP A 215 -30.31 -4.47 -10.82
CA ASP A 215 -30.93 -4.43 -12.15
C ASP A 215 -31.48 -5.79 -12.63
N ARG A 216 -31.60 -6.77 -11.72
CA ARG A 216 -32.29 -8.05 -12.02
C ARG A 216 -33.80 -7.83 -12.16
N ARG A 217 -34.48 -8.71 -12.92
CA ARG A 217 -35.95 -8.73 -12.98
C ARG A 217 -36.53 -9.54 -11.82
N ASP A 218 -37.77 -9.28 -11.45
CA ASP A 218 -38.43 -9.97 -10.31
C ASP A 218 -38.61 -11.48 -10.54
N ASP A 219 -38.71 -11.90 -11.81
CA ASP A 219 -38.81 -13.29 -12.23
C ASP A 219 -37.47 -14.02 -12.34
N ASP A 220 -36.35 -13.30 -12.14
CA ASP A 220 -35.02 -13.90 -12.19
C ASP A 220 -34.71 -14.71 -10.93
N GLU A 221 -34.50 -16.01 -11.11
CA GLU A 221 -33.90 -16.85 -10.08
C GLU A 221 -32.58 -16.25 -9.58
N GLY A 222 -32.39 -16.30 -8.25
CA GLY A 222 -31.20 -15.79 -7.58
C GLY A 222 -29.93 -16.49 -8.05
N LEU A 223 -28.81 -15.78 -8.07
CA LEU A 223 -27.56 -16.29 -8.61
C LEU A 223 -26.74 -17.09 -7.59
N SER A 224 -27.20 -17.26 -6.35
CA SER A 224 -26.46 -17.97 -5.28
C SER A 224 -26.19 -19.46 -5.54
N ASP A 225 -26.93 -20.10 -6.46
CA ASP A 225 -26.65 -21.46 -6.92
C ASP A 225 -25.73 -21.39 -8.15
N LEU A 226 -24.52 -21.96 -8.03
CA LEU A 226 -23.52 -21.95 -9.10
C LEU A 226 -23.97 -22.71 -10.34
N LYS A 227 -24.83 -23.73 -10.20
CA LYS A 227 -25.34 -24.50 -11.34
C LYS A 227 -26.30 -23.64 -12.17
N THR A 228 -27.23 -22.97 -11.50
CA THR A 228 -28.14 -21.99 -12.14
C THR A 228 -27.37 -20.81 -12.71
N ARG A 229 -26.39 -20.29 -11.97
CA ARG A 229 -25.51 -19.20 -12.42
C ARG A 229 -24.78 -19.58 -13.71
N GLY A 230 -24.16 -20.76 -13.77
CA GLY A 230 -23.48 -21.25 -14.96
C GLY A 230 -24.43 -21.50 -16.13
N ALA A 231 -25.66 -21.95 -15.89
CA ALA A 231 -26.66 -22.11 -16.95
C ALA A 231 -27.03 -20.77 -17.61
N LYS A 232 -27.12 -19.69 -16.82
CA LYS A 232 -27.41 -18.33 -17.31
C LYS A 232 -26.17 -17.65 -17.92
N PHE A 233 -25.03 -17.75 -17.24
CA PHE A 233 -23.76 -17.14 -17.62
C PHE A 233 -22.79 -18.23 -18.06
N LYS A 234 -22.92 -18.63 -19.32
CA LYS A 234 -22.28 -19.82 -19.87
C LYS A 234 -20.77 -19.81 -19.77
N ALA A 235 -20.12 -18.64 -19.77
CA ALA A 235 -18.67 -18.53 -19.57
C ALA A 235 -18.22 -18.92 -18.17
N LEU A 236 -19.09 -18.86 -17.15
CA LEU A 236 -18.76 -19.24 -15.78
C LEU A 236 -19.09 -20.71 -15.48
N ALA A 237 -19.53 -21.47 -16.48
CA ALA A 237 -20.00 -22.83 -16.33
C ALA A 237 -18.89 -23.84 -16.63
N GLY A 238 -18.52 -24.65 -15.63
CA GLY A 238 -17.78 -25.90 -15.81
C GLY A 238 -16.60 -25.79 -16.77
N LEU A 239 -16.77 -26.36 -17.97
CA LEU A 239 -15.75 -26.46 -19.02
C LEU A 239 -15.47 -25.16 -19.79
N ASN A 240 -16.37 -24.18 -19.73
CA ASN A 240 -16.20 -22.88 -20.40
C ASN A 240 -15.48 -21.87 -19.50
N GLU A 241 -15.40 -22.15 -18.21
CA GLU A 241 -14.68 -21.32 -17.26
C GLU A 241 -13.18 -21.50 -17.52
N ASP A 242 -12.54 -20.42 -17.99
CA ASP A 242 -11.15 -20.41 -18.45
C ASP A 242 -10.20 -19.67 -17.50
N SER A 243 -10.64 -19.36 -16.28
CA SER A 243 -9.77 -18.69 -15.31
C SER A 243 -8.72 -19.66 -14.76
N THR A 244 -7.61 -19.09 -14.29
CA THR A 244 -6.59 -19.89 -13.59
C THR A 244 -6.96 -20.02 -12.12
N LEU A 245 -7.49 -18.95 -11.51
CA LEU A 245 -7.97 -18.93 -10.14
C LEU A 245 -9.36 -18.26 -10.07
N ARG A 246 -10.32 -18.98 -9.51
CA ARG A 246 -11.65 -18.46 -9.17
C ARG A 246 -11.88 -18.53 -7.67
N ALA A 247 -11.92 -17.37 -7.04
CA ALA A 247 -12.20 -17.21 -5.62
C ALA A 247 -13.67 -16.85 -5.42
N LEU A 248 -14.38 -17.64 -4.63
CA LEU A 248 -15.74 -17.36 -4.20
C LEU A 248 -15.75 -16.87 -2.76
N ILE A 249 -16.25 -15.66 -2.57
CA ILE A 249 -16.25 -14.95 -1.29
C ILE A 249 -17.67 -15.03 -0.72
N THR A 250 -17.81 -15.50 0.52
CA THR A 250 -19.13 -15.75 1.13
C THR A 250 -19.16 -15.30 2.58
N THR A 251 -20.32 -14.87 3.08
CA THR A 251 -20.53 -14.64 4.53
C THR A 251 -20.72 -15.93 5.33
N GLY A 252 -20.75 -17.09 4.66
CA GLY A 252 -20.97 -18.38 5.33
C GLY A 252 -22.43 -18.56 5.79
N ASP A 253 -23.37 -18.31 4.88
CA ASP A 253 -24.80 -18.32 5.17
C ASP A 253 -25.28 -19.69 5.67
N MET A 254 -25.33 -19.85 7.00
CA MET A 254 -25.63 -21.09 7.74
C MET A 254 -27.03 -21.65 7.47
N GLY A 255 -27.89 -20.92 6.75
CA GLY A 255 -29.29 -21.28 6.52
C GLY A 255 -29.53 -22.37 5.48
N ASN A 256 -28.55 -22.72 4.64
CA ASN A 256 -28.74 -23.76 3.62
C ASN A 256 -27.45 -24.53 3.30
N LEU A 257 -27.08 -25.42 4.23
CA LEU A 257 -25.92 -26.33 4.10
C LEU A 257 -25.95 -27.18 2.82
N ASP A 258 -27.13 -27.50 2.32
CA ASP A 258 -27.29 -28.30 1.09
C ASP A 258 -26.87 -27.52 -0.15
N ARG A 259 -27.22 -26.22 -0.23
CA ARG A 259 -26.76 -25.33 -1.30
C ARG A 259 -25.25 -25.14 -1.26
N GLU A 260 -24.66 -24.94 -0.08
CA GLU A 260 -23.20 -24.81 0.03
C GLU A 260 -22.50 -26.10 -0.40
N ARG A 261 -23.02 -27.26 0.03
CA ARG A 261 -22.52 -28.57 -0.40
C ARG A 261 -22.63 -28.74 -1.91
N THR A 262 -23.75 -28.33 -2.51
CA THR A 262 -23.99 -28.38 -3.96
C THR A 262 -23.01 -27.49 -4.72
N ASN A 263 -22.81 -26.25 -4.26
CA ASN A 263 -21.85 -25.32 -4.84
C ASN A 263 -20.42 -25.87 -4.75
N ARG A 264 -20.02 -26.42 -3.59
CA ARG A 264 -18.71 -27.07 -3.42
C ARG A 264 -18.53 -28.27 -4.36
N SER A 265 -19.56 -29.07 -4.59
CA SER A 265 -19.52 -30.16 -5.57
C SER A 265 -19.37 -29.63 -6.99
N CYS A 266 -20.12 -28.58 -7.36
CA CYS A 266 -20.03 -27.94 -8.67
C CYS A 266 -18.61 -27.42 -8.96
N LEU A 267 -17.95 -26.81 -7.96
CA LEU A 267 -16.57 -26.33 -8.07
C LEU A 267 -15.53 -27.45 -8.23
N ARG A 268 -15.78 -28.61 -7.62
CA ARG A 268 -14.90 -29.79 -7.78
C ARG A 268 -15.03 -30.41 -9.16
N GLU A 269 -16.19 -30.27 -9.79
CA GLU A 269 -16.48 -30.79 -11.13
C GLU A 269 -15.96 -29.86 -12.24
N SER A 270 -15.88 -28.55 -12.00
CA SER A 270 -15.24 -27.60 -12.91
C SER A 270 -13.72 -27.77 -12.95
N LYS A 271 -13.19 -28.10 -14.13
CA LYS A 271 -11.75 -28.07 -14.47
C LYS A 271 -11.56 -27.03 -15.58
N PRO A 272 -10.44 -26.28 -15.65
CA PRO A 272 -9.16 -26.47 -14.93
C PRO A 272 -8.85 -25.48 -13.80
N ALA A 273 -9.71 -24.49 -13.51
CA ALA A 273 -9.41 -23.44 -12.53
C ALA A 273 -9.14 -23.99 -11.12
N GLN A 274 -8.18 -23.38 -10.43
CA GLN A 274 -8.08 -23.51 -8.98
C GLN A 274 -9.27 -22.77 -8.37
N HIS A 275 -10.03 -23.45 -7.50
CA HIS A 275 -11.17 -22.86 -6.83
C HIS A 275 -10.86 -22.69 -5.35
N GLU A 276 -10.99 -21.46 -4.85
CA GLU A 276 -10.84 -21.16 -3.43
C GLU A 276 -12.16 -20.56 -2.92
N MET A 277 -12.55 -20.94 -1.70
CA MET A 277 -13.72 -20.37 -1.05
C MET A 277 -13.27 -19.63 0.20
N LEU A 278 -13.52 -18.31 0.21
CA LEU A 278 -13.13 -17.42 1.29
C LEU A 278 -14.35 -16.94 2.07
N HIS A 279 -14.17 -16.72 3.37
CA HIS A 279 -15.21 -16.20 4.23
C HIS A 279 -14.99 -14.70 4.48
N LYS A 280 -16.06 -13.90 4.43
CA LYS A 280 -16.08 -12.52 4.93
C LYS A 280 -16.09 -12.56 6.47
N PRO A 281 -15.37 -11.67 7.17
CA PRO A 281 -14.52 -10.60 6.63
C PRO A 281 -13.17 -11.11 6.09
N THR A 282 -12.66 -10.46 5.05
CA THR A 282 -11.34 -10.71 4.44
C THR A 282 -10.27 -9.87 5.13
N ASP A 283 -9.06 -10.41 5.32
CA ASP A 283 -7.99 -9.81 6.15
C ASP A 283 -7.25 -8.64 5.46
N GLY A 284 -8.00 -7.65 4.97
CA GLY A 284 -7.48 -6.54 4.15
C GLY A 284 -6.97 -6.99 2.78
N MET A 285 -6.30 -6.08 2.07
CA MET A 285 -5.82 -6.35 0.70
C MET A 285 -4.69 -7.37 0.68
N MET A 286 -3.75 -7.28 1.63
CA MET A 286 -2.59 -8.18 1.73
C MET A 286 -2.99 -9.55 2.28
N GLY A 287 -3.86 -9.60 3.28
CA GLY A 287 -4.36 -10.85 3.84
C GLY A 287 -5.23 -11.60 2.83
N LEU A 288 -6.11 -10.91 2.08
CA LEU A 288 -6.85 -11.52 0.96
C LEU A 288 -5.89 -12.21 -0.03
N TRP A 289 -4.82 -11.53 -0.42
CA TRP A 289 -3.83 -12.06 -1.38
C TRP A 289 -3.12 -13.31 -0.85
N LYS A 290 -2.73 -13.30 0.44
CA LYS A 290 -2.09 -14.40 1.15
C LYS A 290 -3.04 -15.59 1.36
N GLN A 291 -4.32 -15.34 1.67
CA GLN A 291 -5.36 -16.37 1.80
C GLN A 291 -5.59 -17.10 0.49
N LEU A 292 -5.56 -16.38 -0.64
CA LEU A 292 -5.61 -16.95 -1.99
C LEU A 292 -4.29 -17.62 -2.43
N LYS A 293 -3.25 -17.58 -1.59
CA LYS A 293 -1.91 -18.11 -1.86
C LYS A 293 -1.29 -17.51 -3.12
N LEU A 294 -1.75 -16.33 -3.54
CA LEU A 294 -1.26 -15.67 -4.74
C LEU A 294 0.18 -15.17 -4.55
N ASP A 295 0.60 -14.90 -3.33
CA ASP A 295 2.01 -14.69 -2.95
C ASP A 295 2.94 -15.86 -3.33
N LYS A 296 2.39 -17.09 -3.40
CA LYS A 296 3.13 -18.31 -3.75
C LYS A 296 2.91 -18.76 -5.18
N ILE A 297 1.69 -18.61 -5.69
CA ILE A 297 1.32 -19.00 -7.06
C ILE A 297 1.93 -18.03 -8.06
N LEU A 298 1.89 -16.73 -7.74
CA LEU A 298 2.44 -15.69 -8.59
C LEU A 298 3.91 -15.46 -8.20
N GLY A 299 4.76 -15.48 -9.21
CA GLY A 299 6.16 -15.12 -9.08
C GLY A 299 6.75 -14.91 -10.47
N SER A 300 7.15 -13.67 -10.75
CA SER A 300 8.12 -13.40 -11.80
C SER A 300 9.51 -13.34 -11.18
N THR A 301 10.55 -13.35 -12.02
CA THR A 301 11.98 -13.42 -11.67
C THR A 301 12.50 -12.36 -10.69
N ALA A 302 11.67 -11.44 -10.18
CA ALA A 302 12.07 -10.39 -9.24
C ALA A 302 11.19 -10.23 -7.98
N TRP A 303 9.89 -10.55 -8.00
CA TRP A 303 8.97 -10.31 -6.87
C TRP A 303 7.87 -11.37 -6.77
N ASN A 304 7.77 -12.00 -5.59
CA ASN A 304 6.70 -12.94 -5.26
C ASN A 304 5.37 -12.20 -5.10
N GLY A 305 4.28 -12.80 -5.58
CA GLY A 305 2.93 -12.27 -5.44
C GLY A 305 2.44 -11.31 -6.52
N TYR A 306 3.30 -10.83 -7.43
CA TYR A 306 2.87 -9.93 -8.50
C TYR A 306 2.62 -10.68 -9.82
N ALA A 307 1.62 -10.25 -10.58
CA ALA A 307 1.31 -10.81 -11.89
C ALA A 307 2.44 -10.61 -12.91
N HIS A 308 2.45 -11.44 -13.95
CA HIS A 308 3.44 -11.36 -15.02
C HIS A 308 3.45 -9.98 -15.69
N GLY A 309 4.66 -9.52 -16.06
CA GLY A 309 4.89 -8.20 -16.65
C GLY A 309 5.08 -7.08 -15.61
N TYR A 310 4.91 -7.38 -14.31
CA TYR A 310 5.29 -6.46 -13.26
C TYR A 310 6.81 -6.31 -13.25
N CYS A 311 7.27 -5.07 -13.33
CA CYS A 311 8.67 -4.74 -13.13
C CYS A 311 8.75 -3.72 -12.00
N LEU A 312 9.64 -3.98 -11.04
CA LEU A 312 9.98 -2.95 -10.09
C LEU A 312 10.66 -1.82 -10.89
N PRO A 313 10.30 -0.55 -10.68
CA PRO A 313 10.81 0.53 -11.52
C PRO A 313 12.35 0.61 -11.47
N CYS A 314 13.09 0.01 -12.41
CA CYS A 314 14.51 -0.33 -12.21
C CYS A 314 15.38 0.89 -11.84
N ALA A 315 16.10 0.79 -10.73
CA ALA A 315 17.22 1.67 -10.44
C ALA A 315 18.43 1.29 -11.31
N GLY A 316 18.36 1.67 -12.59
CA GLY A 316 19.47 1.72 -13.54
C GLY A 316 20.32 0.46 -13.69
N SER A 317 20.10 -0.31 -14.77
CA SER A 317 21.27 -0.60 -15.59
C SER A 317 21.72 0.75 -16.14
N ALA A 318 22.88 1.23 -15.69
CA ALA A 318 23.53 2.36 -16.32
C ALA A 318 23.89 1.92 -17.74
N SER A 319 22.99 2.10 -18.71
CA SER A 319 23.38 2.04 -20.10
C SER A 319 24.24 3.27 -20.34
N GLU A 320 25.53 3.03 -20.47
CA GLU A 320 26.53 3.98 -20.96
C GLU A 320 26.02 4.57 -22.29
N GLY A 321 25.42 5.76 -22.24
CA GLY A 321 25.00 6.46 -23.46
C GLY A 321 23.81 7.43 -23.32
N GLY A 322 22.94 7.28 -22.32
CA GLY A 322 21.78 8.17 -22.13
C GLY A 322 22.01 9.20 -21.02
N THR A 323 22.14 10.48 -21.35
CA THR A 323 22.44 11.61 -20.43
C THR A 323 21.29 12.05 -19.50
N GLY A 324 20.31 11.18 -19.22
CA GLY A 324 19.14 11.52 -18.40
C GLY A 324 19.00 10.64 -17.15
N HIS A 325 19.23 11.22 -15.96
CA HIS A 325 19.04 10.54 -14.66
C HIS A 325 17.60 10.58 -14.14
N SER A 326 16.69 11.27 -14.83
CA SER A 326 15.29 11.49 -14.41
C SER A 326 14.29 10.79 -15.34
N ALA A 327 13.04 10.64 -14.88
CA ALA A 327 11.98 10.21 -15.77
C ALA A 327 11.82 11.22 -16.93
N PRO A 328 11.42 10.77 -18.13
CA PRO A 328 11.15 11.68 -19.24
C PRO A 328 10.19 12.80 -18.81
N GLY A 329 10.49 14.05 -19.21
CA GLY A 329 9.77 15.23 -18.69
C GLY A 329 8.25 15.15 -18.84
N LYS A 330 7.75 14.61 -19.95
CA LYS A 330 6.31 14.40 -20.17
C LYS A 330 5.70 13.37 -19.20
N LEU A 331 6.42 12.30 -18.83
CA LEU A 331 5.92 11.33 -17.83
C LEU A 331 5.95 11.92 -16.42
N THR A 332 6.99 12.69 -16.10
CA THR A 332 7.05 13.43 -14.83
C THR A 332 5.87 14.39 -14.72
N LEU A 333 5.54 15.13 -15.78
CA LEU A 333 4.39 16.04 -15.81
C LEU A 333 3.05 15.31 -15.60
N ILE A 334 2.85 14.16 -16.25
CA ILE A 334 1.64 13.33 -16.02
C ILE A 334 1.59 12.86 -14.56
N ALA A 335 2.71 12.36 -14.02
CA ALA A 335 2.78 11.86 -12.66
C ALA A 335 2.56 12.97 -11.62
N GLU A 336 3.10 14.18 -11.83
CA GLU A 336 2.83 15.35 -11.00
C GLU A 336 1.35 15.74 -11.04
N THR A 337 0.73 15.66 -12.21
CA THR A 337 -0.70 15.94 -12.37
C THR A 337 -1.55 14.91 -11.62
N LEU A 338 -1.24 13.62 -11.75
CA LEU A 338 -1.89 12.54 -10.99
C LEU A 338 -1.69 12.70 -9.46
N TYR A 339 -0.46 13.02 -9.03
CA TYR A 339 -0.15 13.30 -7.63
C TYR A 339 -0.97 14.49 -7.10
N ARG A 340 -1.01 15.61 -7.83
CA ARG A 340 -1.79 16.80 -7.47
C ARG A 340 -3.28 16.47 -7.36
N ARG A 341 -3.82 15.73 -8.33
CA ARG A 341 -5.23 15.30 -8.32
C ARG A 341 -5.53 14.41 -7.11
N ALA A 342 -4.63 13.48 -6.79
CA ALA A 342 -4.74 12.65 -5.59
C ALA A 342 -4.66 13.52 -4.31
N GLU A 343 -3.70 14.43 -4.19
CA GLU A 343 -3.54 15.27 -3.00
C GLU A 343 -4.76 16.16 -2.74
N VAL A 344 -5.31 16.81 -3.77
CA VAL A 344 -6.55 17.60 -3.67
C VAL A 344 -7.72 16.72 -3.23
N PHE A 345 -7.83 15.51 -3.79
CA PHE A 345 -8.92 14.59 -3.50
C PHE A 345 -8.84 13.96 -2.09
N ARG A 346 -7.70 14.05 -1.40
CA ARG A 346 -7.47 13.44 -0.08
C ARG A 346 -8.43 13.94 0.98
N ASP A 347 -8.67 15.24 0.99
CA ASP A 347 -9.45 15.87 2.05
C ASP A 347 -10.96 15.70 1.82
N ASP A 348 -11.37 15.41 0.58
CA ASP A 348 -12.76 15.15 0.18
C ASP A 348 -13.16 13.68 0.20
N ALA A 349 -12.20 12.75 0.18
CA ALA A 349 -12.47 11.31 0.16
C ALA A 349 -13.17 10.86 1.46
N ARG A 350 -14.29 10.13 1.33
CA ARG A 350 -15.09 9.63 2.46
C ARG A 350 -15.45 8.16 2.35
N THR A 351 -15.55 7.64 1.14
CA THR A 351 -15.97 6.25 0.90
C THR A 351 -14.78 5.36 0.52
N VAL A 352 -14.96 4.04 0.65
CA VAL A 352 -13.97 3.04 0.17
C VAL A 352 -13.61 3.27 -1.30
N LYS A 353 -14.62 3.57 -2.14
CA LYS A 353 -14.41 3.87 -3.56
C LYS A 353 -13.55 5.12 -3.76
N ASP A 354 -13.73 6.17 -2.95
CA ASP A 354 -12.92 7.38 -3.02
C ASP A 354 -11.47 7.10 -2.63
N PHE A 355 -11.26 6.41 -1.51
CA PHE A 355 -9.91 6.05 -1.09
C PHE A 355 -9.20 5.20 -2.15
N ILE A 356 -9.89 4.22 -2.72
CA ILE A 356 -9.34 3.40 -3.81
C ILE A 356 -9.01 4.23 -5.06
N LYS A 357 -9.86 5.18 -5.46
CA LYS A 357 -9.56 6.10 -6.56
C LYS A 357 -8.27 6.89 -6.28
N GLY A 358 -8.12 7.44 -5.08
CA GLY A 358 -6.89 8.11 -4.65
C GLY A 358 -5.67 7.18 -4.71
N ALA A 359 -5.84 5.93 -4.28
CA ALA A 359 -4.80 4.91 -4.32
C ALA A 359 -4.38 4.55 -5.77
N VAL A 360 -5.33 4.50 -6.71
CA VAL A 360 -5.05 4.29 -8.15
C VAL A 360 -4.26 5.46 -8.73
N LEU A 361 -4.69 6.70 -8.49
CA LEU A 361 -3.98 7.89 -8.98
C LEU A 361 -2.53 7.92 -8.49
N ALA A 362 -2.32 7.69 -7.19
CA ALA A 362 -1.00 7.66 -6.59
C ALA A 362 -0.15 6.47 -7.08
N ASN A 363 -0.76 5.29 -7.27
CA ASN A 363 -0.05 4.12 -7.80
C ASN A 363 0.34 4.28 -9.27
N ASP A 364 -0.57 4.76 -10.13
CA ASP A 364 -0.25 5.02 -11.54
C ASP A 364 0.83 6.10 -11.67
N ALA A 365 0.80 7.15 -10.85
CA ALA A 365 1.88 8.14 -10.80
C ALA A 365 3.21 7.51 -10.40
N PHE A 366 3.23 6.69 -9.35
CA PHE A 366 4.43 5.98 -8.90
C PHE A 366 5.02 5.07 -9.99
N GLU A 367 4.19 4.31 -10.69
CA GLU A 367 4.61 3.43 -11.79
C GLU A 367 5.19 4.22 -12.96
N LEU A 368 4.54 5.33 -13.35
CA LEU A 368 5.02 6.17 -14.45
C LEU A 368 6.39 6.79 -14.17
N LEU A 369 6.75 7.01 -12.90
CA LEU A 369 8.03 7.63 -12.54
C LEU A 369 9.22 6.69 -12.63
N GLY A 370 9.03 5.37 -12.72
CA GLY A 370 10.17 4.50 -12.96
C GLY A 370 11.19 4.45 -11.80
N ALA A 371 10.86 4.98 -10.61
CA ALA A 371 11.81 5.34 -9.54
C ALA A 371 12.94 6.31 -9.97
N LYS A 372 12.83 6.95 -11.13
CA LYS A 372 13.84 7.89 -11.66
C LYS A 372 13.70 9.32 -11.13
N THR A 373 12.54 9.64 -10.55
CA THR A 373 12.31 10.92 -9.82
C THR A 373 12.05 10.58 -8.35
N PRO A 374 13.11 10.36 -7.54
CA PRO A 374 12.98 9.66 -6.26
C PRO A 374 12.07 10.37 -5.26
N MET A 375 12.18 11.70 -5.15
CA MET A 375 11.35 12.48 -4.22
C MET A 375 9.86 12.35 -4.54
N LEU A 376 9.48 12.57 -5.81
CA LEU A 376 8.08 12.44 -6.24
C LEU A 376 7.60 10.98 -6.17
N SER A 377 8.48 10.00 -6.42
CA SER A 377 8.15 8.58 -6.27
C SER A 377 7.83 8.25 -4.81
N LEU A 378 8.61 8.76 -3.86
CA LEU A 378 8.36 8.57 -2.42
C LEU A 378 7.08 9.27 -1.96
N THR A 379 6.75 10.46 -2.48
CA THR A 379 5.48 11.12 -2.14
C THR A 379 4.27 10.40 -2.72
N CYS A 380 4.37 9.86 -3.94
CA CYS A 380 3.32 9.01 -4.52
C CYS A 380 3.15 7.70 -3.73
N LEU A 381 4.25 7.04 -3.36
CA LEU A 381 4.22 5.82 -2.55
C LEU A 381 3.57 6.06 -1.18
N LYS A 382 3.89 7.21 -0.55
CA LYS A 382 3.27 7.66 0.69
C LYS A 382 1.75 7.79 0.56
N LEU A 383 1.28 8.52 -0.46
CA LEU A 383 -0.16 8.71 -0.69
C LEU A 383 -0.86 7.39 -1.03
N LYS A 384 -0.25 6.54 -1.86
CA LYS A 384 -0.78 5.20 -2.20
C LYS A 384 -1.13 4.43 -0.92
N HIS A 385 -0.15 4.23 -0.04
CA HIS A 385 -0.39 3.44 1.16
C HIS A 385 -1.30 4.13 2.19
N GLU A 386 -1.29 5.47 2.27
CA GLU A 386 -2.24 6.22 3.09
C GLU A 386 -3.68 5.95 2.63
N TYR A 387 -3.94 6.00 1.32
CA TYR A 387 -5.25 5.67 0.76
C TYR A 387 -5.64 4.22 0.91
N GLU A 388 -4.71 3.28 0.69
CA GLU A 388 -4.96 1.85 0.92
C GLU A 388 -5.39 1.57 2.37
N VAL A 389 -4.67 2.13 3.35
CA VAL A 389 -5.00 1.97 4.77
C VAL A 389 -6.36 2.59 5.09
N ARG A 390 -6.64 3.80 4.59
CA ARG A 390 -7.96 4.43 4.78
C ARG A 390 -9.09 3.61 4.14
N ALA A 391 -8.85 3.01 2.97
CA ALA A 391 -9.79 2.10 2.34
C ALA A 391 -10.04 0.86 3.20
N GLU A 392 -8.98 0.20 3.70
CA GLU A 392 -9.06 -0.97 4.59
C GLU A 392 -9.79 -0.67 5.90
N CYS A 393 -9.51 0.48 6.51
CA CYS A 393 -10.15 0.89 7.76
C CYS A 393 -11.63 1.26 7.58
N ALA A 394 -12.00 1.82 6.42
CA ALA A 394 -13.38 2.19 6.10
C ALA A 394 -14.20 1.03 5.54
N PHE A 395 -13.58 -0.11 5.24
CA PHE A 395 -14.23 -1.25 4.62
C PHE A 395 -14.82 -2.20 5.66
N PHE A 396 -16.15 -2.33 5.70
CA PHE A 396 -16.81 -3.26 6.63
C PHE A 396 -16.46 -4.74 6.40
N GLY A 397 -15.91 -5.06 5.23
CA GLY A 397 -15.47 -6.41 4.91
C GLY A 397 -14.12 -6.78 5.51
N THR A 398 -13.41 -5.89 6.21
CA THR A 398 -12.18 -6.23 6.95
C THR A 398 -12.47 -6.60 8.41
N PRO A 399 -11.69 -7.52 9.00
CA PRO A 399 -11.75 -7.76 10.44
C PRO A 399 -11.35 -6.49 11.21
N ALA A 400 -11.78 -6.42 12.47
CA ALA A 400 -11.42 -5.32 13.37
C ALA A 400 -9.91 -5.21 13.64
N GLU A 401 -9.15 -6.28 13.39
CA GLU A 401 -7.70 -6.32 13.51
C GLU A 401 -7.10 -6.92 12.22
N PHE A 402 -6.06 -6.31 11.66
CA PHE A 402 -5.35 -6.85 10.50
C PHE A 402 -3.83 -6.63 10.54
N GLU A 403 -3.06 -7.49 9.85
CA GLU A 403 -1.59 -7.52 9.92
C GLU A 403 -0.95 -6.24 9.32
N VAL A 404 -0.24 -5.44 10.14
CA VAL A 404 0.51 -4.25 9.67
C VAL A 404 1.90 -4.62 9.11
N GLN A 405 2.53 -5.65 9.68
CA GLN A 405 3.88 -6.10 9.32
C GLN A 405 4.12 -6.28 7.80
N PRO A 406 3.26 -6.99 7.02
CA PRO A 406 3.50 -7.18 5.59
C PRO A 406 3.56 -5.86 4.82
N ARG A 407 2.73 -4.89 5.21
CA ARG A 407 2.70 -3.54 4.62
C ARG A 407 3.97 -2.77 4.93
N CYS A 408 4.45 -2.84 6.18
CA CYS A 408 5.72 -2.25 6.57
C CYS A 408 6.90 -2.81 5.76
N GLU A 409 6.94 -4.13 5.53
CA GLU A 409 7.97 -4.78 4.72
C GLU A 409 7.92 -4.38 3.24
N GLU A 410 6.72 -4.30 2.66
CA GLU A 410 6.50 -3.82 1.30
C GLU A 410 6.97 -2.37 1.12
N ILE A 411 6.59 -1.47 2.04
CA ILE A 411 7.01 -0.06 2.00
C ILE A 411 8.53 0.04 2.07
N LEU A 412 9.15 -0.64 3.03
CA LEU A 412 10.60 -0.59 3.21
C LEU A 412 11.34 -1.09 1.97
N THR A 413 10.81 -2.14 1.36
CA THR A 413 11.26 -2.67 0.07
C THR A 413 11.22 -1.60 -1.03
N PHE A 414 10.07 -0.94 -1.24
CA PHE A 414 9.93 0.08 -2.27
C PHE A 414 10.82 1.29 -1.99
N VAL A 415 10.90 1.73 -0.74
CA VAL A 415 11.77 2.85 -0.32
C VAL A 415 13.24 2.53 -0.58
N ARG A 416 13.72 1.33 -0.22
CA ARG A 416 15.09 0.88 -0.51
C ARG A 416 15.39 0.94 -2.01
N HIS A 417 14.42 0.54 -2.81
CA HIS A 417 14.53 0.54 -4.26
C HIS A 417 14.56 1.96 -4.83
N VAL A 418 13.63 2.82 -4.43
CA VAL A 418 13.61 4.23 -4.88
C VAL A 418 14.87 4.97 -4.43
N CYS A 419 15.32 4.78 -3.20
CA CYS A 419 16.56 5.39 -2.72
C CYS A 419 17.81 4.80 -3.38
N SER A 420 17.68 3.66 -4.07
CA SER A 420 18.79 3.06 -4.80
C SER A 420 19.13 3.75 -6.11
N SER A 421 18.17 4.44 -6.71
CA SER A 421 18.36 5.19 -7.96
C SER A 421 18.97 6.58 -7.75
N ILE A 422 19.05 7.09 -6.52
CA ILE A 422 19.65 8.39 -6.21
C ILE A 422 21.16 8.34 -6.51
N PRO A 423 21.67 9.10 -7.50
CA PRO A 423 23.09 9.14 -7.81
C PRO A 423 23.86 9.83 -6.68
N VAL A 424 25.01 9.27 -6.30
CA VAL A 424 25.88 9.83 -5.26
C VAL A 424 27.22 10.23 -5.89
N PRO A 425 27.72 11.47 -5.69
CA PRO A 425 28.98 11.94 -6.28
C PRO A 425 30.18 11.04 -5.92
N MET A 426 31.07 10.75 -6.89
CA MET A 426 32.18 9.79 -6.78
C MET A 426 33.18 10.07 -5.62
N GLY A 427 33.24 11.28 -5.07
CA GLY A 427 34.25 11.67 -4.07
C GLY A 427 34.01 11.24 -2.62
N GLN A 428 32.93 10.52 -2.28
CA GLN A 428 32.56 10.25 -0.88
C GLN A 428 32.11 8.80 -0.60
N ILE A 429 32.91 7.82 -1.02
CA ILE A 429 32.58 6.38 -0.93
C ILE A 429 32.33 5.90 0.52
N GLY A 430 33.03 6.44 1.53
CA GLY A 430 32.79 6.10 2.95
C GLY A 430 31.50 6.69 3.54
N LYS A 431 31.18 7.94 3.19
CA LYS A 431 29.91 8.62 3.57
C LYS A 431 28.71 8.13 2.74
N ARG A 432 28.95 7.32 1.68
CA ARG A 432 27.97 6.80 0.71
C ARG A 432 26.95 5.85 1.34
N ARG A 433 27.41 4.90 2.16
CA ARG A 433 26.54 3.88 2.75
C ARG A 433 25.66 4.47 3.86
N SER A 434 26.24 5.31 4.72
CA SER A 434 25.52 5.94 5.82
C SER A 434 24.47 6.95 5.33
N ARG A 435 24.77 7.82 4.36
CA ARG A 435 23.78 8.78 3.81
C ARG A 435 22.60 8.11 3.11
N ARG A 436 22.86 7.08 2.31
CA ARG A 436 21.78 6.34 1.63
C ARG A 436 20.93 5.57 2.63
N ALA A 437 21.57 4.90 3.59
CA ALA A 437 20.84 4.22 4.66
C ALA A 437 20.00 5.22 5.48
N ALA A 438 20.54 6.41 5.78
CA ALA A 438 19.79 7.48 6.43
C ALA A 438 18.59 7.94 5.58
N SER A 439 18.78 8.18 4.28
CA SER A 439 17.67 8.54 3.38
C SER A 439 16.58 7.47 3.31
N ILE A 440 16.96 6.18 3.35
CA ILE A 440 15.99 5.07 3.39
C ILE A 440 15.19 5.13 4.69
N GLN A 441 15.86 5.28 5.83
CA GLN A 441 15.19 5.32 7.13
C GLN A 441 14.31 6.56 7.32
N ASP A 442 14.75 7.72 6.83
CA ASP A 442 13.99 8.96 6.85
C ASP A 442 12.71 8.86 6.01
N ALA A 443 12.84 8.41 4.75
CA ALA A 443 11.71 8.20 3.86
C ALA A 443 10.73 7.15 4.40
N TYR A 444 11.25 6.04 4.96
CA TYR A 444 10.44 5.00 5.57
C TYR A 444 9.67 5.53 6.79
N ALA A 445 10.34 6.22 7.70
CA ALA A 445 9.71 6.84 8.87
C ALA A 445 8.65 7.88 8.49
N ALA A 446 8.89 8.67 7.44
CA ALA A 446 7.94 9.67 6.95
C ALA A 446 6.65 9.03 6.38
N ILE A 447 6.77 7.89 5.68
CA ILE A 447 5.61 7.13 5.20
C ILE A 447 4.85 6.51 6.37
N LEU A 448 5.54 5.83 7.29
CA LEU A 448 4.90 5.23 8.47
C LEU A 448 4.18 6.26 9.34
N ASN A 449 4.73 7.48 9.48
CA ASN A 449 4.05 8.56 10.19
C ASN A 449 2.66 8.86 9.62
N ARG A 450 2.50 8.79 8.29
CA ARG A 450 1.19 8.99 7.65
C ARG A 450 0.23 7.85 7.93
N LEU A 451 0.73 6.62 7.94
CA LEU A 451 -0.10 5.46 8.27
C LEU A 451 -0.55 5.49 9.73
N VAL A 452 0.32 5.87 10.66
CA VAL A 452 -0.03 6.10 12.07
C VAL A 452 -1.19 7.10 12.19
N ILE A 453 -1.16 8.21 11.44
CA ILE A 453 -2.26 9.18 11.42
C ILE A 453 -3.53 8.56 10.83
N ALA A 454 -3.42 7.82 9.71
CA ALA A 454 -4.58 7.18 9.09
C ALA A 454 -5.25 6.14 10.01
N TYR A 455 -4.47 5.30 10.71
CA TYR A 455 -5.01 4.35 11.68
C TYR A 455 -5.66 5.06 12.87
N ARG A 456 -5.02 6.12 13.38
CA ARG A 456 -5.57 6.93 14.47
C ARG A 456 -6.90 7.58 14.10
N ASP A 457 -6.96 8.21 12.93
CA ASP A 457 -8.17 8.86 12.42
C ASP A 457 -9.33 7.86 12.29
N ALA A 458 -9.03 6.59 12.02
CA ALA A 458 -10.00 5.51 11.93
C ALA A 458 -10.28 4.77 13.26
N GLY A 459 -9.61 5.14 14.36
CA GLY A 459 -9.75 4.46 15.65
C GLY A 459 -9.11 3.06 15.73
N GLN A 460 -8.21 2.73 14.81
CA GLN A 460 -7.51 1.43 14.74
C GLN A 460 -6.26 1.45 15.63
N PHE A 461 -6.46 1.39 16.94
CA PHE A 461 -5.39 1.63 17.93
C PHE A 461 -4.31 0.54 17.96
N HIS A 462 -4.65 -0.71 17.63
CA HIS A 462 -3.68 -1.80 17.62
C HIS A 462 -2.68 -1.62 16.48
N GLU A 463 -3.20 -1.39 15.28
CA GLU A 463 -2.47 -1.14 14.04
C GLU A 463 -1.67 0.16 14.15
N GLU A 464 -2.25 1.21 14.73
CA GLU A 464 -1.53 2.45 15.05
C GLU A 464 -0.30 2.15 15.90
N HIS A 465 -0.46 1.35 16.97
CA HIS A 465 0.62 1.04 17.89
C HIS A 465 1.71 0.21 17.23
N GLU A 466 1.34 -0.82 16.46
CA GLU A 466 2.30 -1.64 15.70
C GLU A 466 3.08 -0.77 14.71
N CYS A 467 2.39 0.06 13.92
CA CYS A 467 3.01 0.97 12.96
C CYS A 467 3.96 1.98 13.64
N LEU A 468 3.59 2.51 14.81
CA LEU A 468 4.41 3.41 15.62
C LEU A 468 5.70 2.74 16.11
N ILE A 469 5.66 1.44 16.46
CA ILE A 469 6.86 0.68 16.82
C ILE A 469 7.84 0.63 15.64
N HIS A 470 7.35 0.37 14.42
CA HIS A 470 8.17 0.39 13.21
C HIS A 470 8.74 1.77 12.90
N GLN A 471 7.94 2.82 13.06
CA GLN A 471 8.36 4.20 12.87
C GLN A 471 9.50 4.58 13.83
N LYS A 472 9.35 4.26 15.13
CA LYS A 472 10.37 4.51 16.15
C LYS A 472 11.65 3.72 15.87
N ARG A 473 11.55 2.46 15.42
CA ARG A 473 12.73 1.68 14.97
C ARG A 473 13.45 2.38 13.82
N ALA A 474 12.74 2.85 12.81
CA ALA A 474 13.33 3.58 11.67
C ALA A 474 14.03 4.88 12.11
N LEU A 475 13.38 5.69 12.96
CA LEU A 475 13.97 6.93 13.50
C LEU A 475 15.23 6.67 14.35
N ARG A 476 15.27 5.57 15.11
CA ARG A 476 16.48 5.17 15.84
C ARG A 476 17.62 4.80 14.91
N GLU A 477 17.33 4.02 13.87
CA GLU A 477 18.35 3.72 12.87
C GLU A 477 18.83 4.99 12.16
N LEU A 478 17.94 5.92 11.83
CA LEU A 478 18.31 7.22 11.27
C LEU A 478 19.25 8.00 12.19
N LYS A 479 18.93 8.11 13.48
CA LYS A 479 19.79 8.76 14.50
C LYS A 479 21.17 8.11 14.58
N ARG A 480 21.26 6.78 14.47
CA ARG A 480 22.54 6.04 14.43
C ARG A 480 23.34 6.30 13.14
N LEU A 481 22.64 6.48 12.03
CA LEU A 481 23.24 6.62 10.70
C LEU A 481 23.62 8.05 10.34
N GLN A 482 23.04 9.06 10.99
CA GLN A 482 23.46 10.46 10.87
C GLN A 482 24.70 10.69 11.73
N PRO A 483 25.93 10.72 11.16
CA PRO A 483 27.05 11.32 11.86
C PRO A 483 26.63 12.75 12.16
N HIS A 484 26.69 13.15 13.44
CA HIS A 484 26.43 14.51 13.85
C HIS A 484 27.46 15.40 13.15
N ALA A 485 27.05 15.96 12.02
CA ALA A 485 27.77 16.95 11.27
C ALA A 485 27.53 18.28 11.97
N GLU A 486 28.08 18.44 13.17
CA GLU A 486 28.24 19.75 13.76
C GLU A 486 29.73 19.99 13.96
N ASP A 487 30.22 21.04 13.30
CA ASP A 487 31.58 21.56 13.36
C ASP A 487 31.92 22.14 14.77
N ARG A 488 31.61 21.41 15.85
CA ARG A 488 31.86 21.83 17.25
C ARG A 488 32.75 20.84 18.00
N PRO A 489 34.06 20.78 17.66
CA PRO A 489 34.98 19.77 18.20
C PRO A 489 35.16 19.81 19.72
N LEU A 490 34.88 20.94 20.38
CA LEU A 490 35.10 21.10 21.84
C LEU A 490 33.94 20.64 22.71
N LEU A 491 32.69 20.77 22.25
CA LEU A 491 31.52 20.33 23.02
C LEU A 491 31.29 18.81 22.86
N ASP A 492 31.65 18.24 21.72
CA ASP A 492 31.44 16.81 21.49
C ASP A 492 32.29 15.92 22.42
N VAL A 493 33.50 16.30 22.81
CA VAL A 493 34.32 15.48 23.73
C VAL A 493 33.66 15.32 25.10
N VAL A 494 32.96 16.35 25.59
CA VAL A 494 32.30 16.32 26.92
C VAL A 494 30.91 15.70 26.84
N PHE A 495 30.16 15.94 25.77
CA PHE A 495 28.78 15.48 25.65
C PHE A 495 28.61 14.10 24.99
N VAL A 496 29.62 13.58 24.29
CA VAL A 496 29.56 12.23 23.67
C VAL A 496 29.27 11.12 24.69
N PRO A 497 29.93 11.04 25.87
CA PRO A 497 29.62 10.02 26.87
C PRO A 497 28.18 10.15 27.39
N MET A 498 27.73 11.38 27.65
CA MET A 498 26.38 11.64 28.17
C MET A 498 25.30 11.29 27.13
N ARG A 499 25.55 11.57 25.85
CA ARG A 499 24.67 11.16 24.73
C ARG A 499 24.63 9.65 24.56
N TRP A 500 25.76 8.96 24.75
CA TRP A 500 25.78 7.49 24.72
C TRP A 500 24.91 6.94 25.85
N VAL A 501 25.10 7.42 27.08
CA VAL A 501 24.27 7.04 28.23
C VAL A 501 22.79 7.34 27.98
N ALA A 502 22.45 8.53 27.47
CA ALA A 502 21.07 8.88 27.14
C ALA A 502 20.47 7.94 26.07
N SER A 503 21.22 7.63 25.02
CA SER A 503 20.81 6.68 23.96
C SER A 503 20.60 5.26 24.49
N TRP A 504 21.44 4.83 25.45
CA TRP A 504 21.26 3.55 26.15
C TRP A 504 20.00 3.55 27.00
N ILE A 505 19.76 4.61 27.78
CA ILE A 505 18.56 4.76 28.60
C ILE A 505 17.30 4.77 27.72
N GLU A 506 17.31 5.54 26.62
CA GLU A 506 16.20 5.56 25.64
C GLU A 506 15.96 4.17 25.07
N THR A 507 17.00 3.52 24.53
CA THR A 507 16.91 2.18 23.90
C THR A 507 16.41 1.14 24.91
N TYR A 508 16.88 1.21 26.15
CA TYR A 508 16.49 0.32 27.23
C TYR A 508 15.05 0.53 27.66
N SER A 509 14.63 1.79 27.84
CA SER A 509 13.24 2.13 28.19
C SER A 509 12.25 1.64 27.12
N GLU A 510 12.59 1.79 25.84
CA GLU A 510 11.75 1.32 24.74
C GLU A 510 11.67 -0.21 24.69
N TYR A 511 12.78 -0.91 24.93
CA TYR A 511 12.79 -2.37 24.98
C TYR A 511 11.86 -2.90 26.07
N LEU A 512 11.85 -2.24 27.24
CA LEU A 512 10.95 -2.55 28.34
C LEU A 512 9.48 -2.27 27.98
N LEU A 513 9.21 -1.15 27.29
CA LEU A 513 7.85 -0.77 26.88
C LEU A 513 7.26 -1.63 25.76
N GLU A 514 8.08 -2.37 25.01
CA GLU A 514 7.63 -3.20 23.89
C GLU A 514 6.76 -4.39 24.35
N SER A 515 6.97 -4.91 25.56
CA SER A 515 6.25 -6.10 26.03
C SER A 515 6.27 -6.22 27.56
N PHE A 516 5.09 -6.41 28.17
CA PHE A 516 4.98 -6.58 29.62
C PHE A 516 5.77 -7.79 30.16
N PRO A 517 5.75 -8.98 29.53
CA PRO A 517 6.65 -10.08 29.91
C PRO A 517 8.14 -9.71 29.91
N ARG A 518 8.60 -8.89 28.95
CA ARG A 518 10.00 -8.44 28.92
C ARG A 518 10.32 -7.51 30.10
N PHE A 519 9.40 -6.60 30.42
CA PHE A 519 9.51 -5.75 31.60
C PHE A 519 9.63 -6.59 32.88
N VAL A 520 8.71 -7.52 33.11
CA VAL A 520 8.73 -8.41 34.29
C VAL A 520 10.02 -9.24 34.33
N GLY A 521 10.43 -9.81 33.20
CA GLY A 521 11.66 -10.59 33.10
C GLY A 521 12.91 -9.79 33.44
N ILE A 522 13.01 -8.53 32.99
CA ILE A 522 14.15 -7.67 33.29
C ILE A 522 14.16 -7.23 34.75
N VAL A 523 13.01 -6.88 35.33
CA VAL A 523 12.92 -6.55 36.76
C VAL A 523 13.39 -7.75 37.60
N ALA A 524 12.92 -8.96 37.29
CA ALA A 524 13.36 -10.18 37.94
C ALA A 524 14.88 -10.42 37.78
N ALA A 525 15.44 -10.15 36.60
CA ALA A 525 16.87 -10.26 36.34
C ALA A 525 17.69 -9.27 37.19
N TRP A 526 17.24 -8.01 37.32
CA TRP A 526 17.91 -7.01 38.14
C TRP A 526 17.89 -7.36 39.63
N ILE A 527 16.73 -7.80 40.14
CA ILE A 527 16.63 -8.28 41.52
C ILE A 527 17.57 -9.47 41.72
N SER A 528 17.53 -10.48 40.83
CA SER A 528 18.41 -11.66 40.94
C SER A 528 19.89 -11.28 40.92
N ALA A 529 20.29 -10.34 40.07
CA ALA A 529 21.65 -9.83 40.01
C ALA A 529 22.03 -9.08 41.29
N GLY A 530 21.14 -8.25 41.84
CA GLY A 530 21.34 -7.58 43.12
C GLY A 530 21.53 -8.56 44.28
N VAL A 531 20.69 -9.60 44.35
CA VAL A 531 20.79 -10.66 45.36
C VAL A 531 22.12 -11.39 45.25
N PHE A 532 22.52 -11.76 44.03
CA PHE A 532 23.79 -12.43 43.80
C PHE A 532 24.98 -11.56 44.21
N ILE A 533 24.98 -10.27 43.87
CA ILE A 533 26.05 -9.33 44.22
C ILE A 533 26.13 -9.16 45.74
N LEU A 534 25.02 -8.91 46.42
CA LEU A 534 25.00 -8.75 47.88
C LEU A 534 25.42 -10.02 48.60
N TRP A 535 24.96 -11.19 48.15
CA TRP A 535 25.34 -12.49 48.70
C TRP A 535 26.84 -12.77 48.51
N ALA A 536 27.38 -12.59 47.31
CA ALA A 536 28.81 -12.81 47.04
C ALA A 536 29.72 -11.84 47.81
N LEU A 537 29.28 -10.59 47.99
CA LEU A 537 30.02 -9.61 48.79
C LEU A 537 29.96 -9.93 50.29
N ALA A 538 28.81 -10.39 50.80
CA ALA A 538 28.69 -10.86 52.17
C ALA A 538 29.61 -12.07 52.42
N GLU A 539 29.65 -13.03 51.51
CA GLU A 539 30.55 -14.20 51.59
C GLU A 539 32.03 -13.78 51.56
N SER A 540 32.40 -12.84 50.70
CA SER A 540 33.79 -12.33 50.63
C SER A 540 34.22 -11.58 51.90
N SER A 541 33.28 -10.91 52.58
CA SER A 541 33.55 -10.24 53.85
C SER A 541 33.67 -11.23 55.02
N ALA A 542 33.06 -12.41 54.90
CA ALA A 542 33.16 -13.48 55.87
C ALA A 542 34.50 -14.22 55.76
N THR A 543 35.12 -14.30 54.58
CA THR A 543 36.40 -15.03 54.38
C THR A 543 37.63 -14.44 55.07
N ASP A 544 37.61 -13.17 55.50
CA ASP A 544 38.68 -12.59 56.34
C ASP A 544 38.55 -12.95 57.83
N ALA A 545 37.39 -13.48 58.26
CA ALA A 545 37.17 -14.03 59.59
C ALA A 545 37.20 -15.55 59.49
N GLY A 546 38.39 -16.13 59.62
CA GLY A 546 38.63 -17.56 59.40
C GLY A 546 37.74 -18.49 60.22
N GLU A 547 36.66 -18.96 59.62
CA GLU A 547 35.94 -20.18 60.02
C GLU A 547 35.48 -20.94 58.78
N LEU A 548 36.09 -22.11 58.58
CA LEU A 548 35.75 -23.06 57.54
C LEU A 548 34.65 -23.99 58.09
N ALA A 549 33.55 -24.11 57.34
CA ALA A 549 32.40 -25.02 57.52
C ALA A 549 31.19 -24.47 58.32
N LYS A 550 30.53 -23.45 57.75
CA LYS A 550 29.10 -23.20 58.04
C LYS A 550 28.21 -24.15 57.25
N SER A 551 27.16 -24.63 57.92
CA SER A 551 26.24 -25.65 57.40
C SER A 551 25.36 -25.12 56.26
N SER A 552 24.88 -26.00 55.39
CA SER A 552 24.03 -25.65 54.25
C SER A 552 22.72 -24.92 54.61
N SER A 553 22.29 -24.92 55.88
CA SER A 553 21.12 -24.15 56.33
C SER A 553 21.41 -22.67 56.55
N GLU A 554 22.66 -22.29 56.89
CA GLU A 554 23.03 -20.88 57.09
C GLU A 554 23.15 -20.14 55.74
N ASN A 555 23.59 -20.83 54.69
CA ASN A 555 23.64 -20.29 53.34
C ASN A 555 22.23 -19.94 52.80
N ALA A 556 21.20 -20.67 53.23
CA ALA A 556 19.82 -20.40 52.84
C ALA A 556 19.26 -19.15 53.54
N SER A 557 19.55 -18.94 54.82
CA SER A 557 19.17 -17.71 55.53
C SER A 557 19.91 -16.49 55.00
N GLU A 558 21.21 -16.59 54.73
CA GLU A 558 22.01 -15.48 54.19
C GLU A 558 21.52 -15.07 52.79
N TYR A 559 21.12 -16.04 51.96
CA TYR A 559 20.50 -15.76 50.66
C TYR A 559 19.13 -15.08 50.79
N LEU A 560 18.28 -15.51 51.73
CA LEU A 560 16.97 -14.90 51.97
C LEU A 560 17.09 -13.47 52.52
N ASP A 561 18.07 -13.20 53.37
CA ASP A 561 18.37 -11.87 53.88
C ASP A 561 18.90 -10.94 52.76
N ALA A 562 19.77 -11.46 51.89
CA ALA A 562 20.22 -10.74 50.70
C ALA A 562 19.06 -10.47 49.72
N PHE A 563 18.12 -11.42 49.58
CA PHE A 563 16.89 -11.23 48.80
C PHE A 563 16.02 -10.11 49.38
N GLY A 564 15.70 -10.17 50.67
CA GLY A 564 14.90 -9.15 51.36
C GLY A 564 15.52 -7.76 51.23
N SER A 565 16.83 -7.66 51.48
CA SER A 565 17.58 -6.40 51.38
C SER A 565 17.62 -5.85 49.96
N THR A 566 17.75 -6.71 48.95
CA THR A 566 17.74 -6.28 47.54
C THR A 566 16.38 -5.74 47.13
N VAL A 567 15.29 -6.44 47.49
CA VAL A 567 13.93 -6.01 47.16
C VAL A 567 13.59 -4.70 47.85
N ASP A 568 13.93 -4.56 49.13
CA ASP A 568 13.69 -3.33 49.90
C ASP A 568 14.46 -2.14 49.31
N ALA A 569 15.74 -2.33 48.97
CA ALA A 569 16.52 -1.29 48.29
C ALA A 569 15.97 -0.96 46.89
N PHE A 570 15.54 -1.95 46.12
CA PHE A 570 14.98 -1.75 44.78
C PHE A 570 13.65 -0.98 44.81
N VAL A 571 12.81 -1.17 45.82
CA VAL A 571 11.55 -0.42 45.98
C VAL A 571 11.79 0.97 46.63
N GLY A 572 12.98 1.21 47.16
CA GLY A 572 13.36 2.46 47.83
C GLY A 572 12.93 2.52 49.30
N GLY A 573 12.71 1.36 49.94
CA GLY A 573 12.23 1.24 51.33
C GLY A 573 13.28 1.52 52.41
N GLY A 574 14.57 1.33 52.12
CA GLY A 574 15.62 1.54 53.11
C GLY A 574 17.01 1.78 52.50
N VAL A 575 17.58 2.97 52.76
CA VAL A 575 19.04 3.14 52.74
C VAL A 575 19.53 2.57 54.06
N MET A 576 20.34 1.50 54.02
CA MET A 576 20.85 0.83 55.22
C MET A 576 21.42 1.83 56.24
N GLU A 577 21.21 1.55 57.54
CA GLU A 577 21.59 2.43 58.65
C GLU A 577 23.07 2.82 58.67
N ALA A 578 23.34 3.96 59.34
CA ALA A 578 24.67 4.54 59.55
C ALA A 578 25.58 3.58 60.32
N GLY A 579 26.43 2.84 59.59
CA GLY A 579 27.32 1.81 60.12
C GLY A 579 27.69 0.74 59.09
N SER A 580 26.93 0.64 57.99
CA SER A 580 27.25 -0.23 56.85
C SER A 580 28.50 0.23 56.09
N ALA A 581 29.21 -0.73 55.50
CA ALA A 581 30.36 -0.42 54.65
C ALA A 581 29.93 0.47 53.47
N TRP A 582 30.74 1.47 53.11
CA TRP A 582 30.38 2.48 52.10
C TRP A 582 29.93 1.89 50.74
N TRP A 583 30.41 0.69 50.40
CA TRP A 583 30.01 -0.02 49.19
C TRP A 583 28.57 -0.55 49.25
N MET A 584 28.06 -0.94 50.43
CA MET A 584 26.65 -1.35 50.59
C MET A 584 25.72 -0.18 50.32
N ILE A 585 26.04 1.00 50.88
CA ILE A 585 25.29 2.24 50.64
C ILE A 585 25.25 2.56 49.14
N LEU A 586 26.38 2.40 48.44
CA LEU A 586 26.48 2.63 47.00
C LEU A 586 25.63 1.66 46.19
N ILE A 587 25.66 0.35 46.52
CA ILE A 587 24.86 -0.67 45.83
C ILE A 587 23.37 -0.46 46.08
N SER A 588 22.96 -0.22 47.34
CA SER A 588 21.57 0.09 47.68
C SER A 588 21.08 1.34 46.96
N GLY A 589 21.90 2.39 46.89
CA GLY A 589 21.57 3.61 46.15
C GLY A 589 21.40 3.36 44.64
N LEU A 590 22.26 2.54 44.04
CA LEU A 590 22.17 2.16 42.63
C LEU A 590 20.93 1.30 42.35
N LEU A 591 20.64 0.32 43.21
CA LEU A 591 19.41 -0.50 43.13
C LEU A 591 18.16 0.37 43.24
N ALA A 592 18.13 1.33 44.16
CA ALA A 592 17.03 2.27 44.30
C ALA A 592 16.84 3.11 43.04
N MET A 593 17.91 3.66 42.45
CA MET A 593 17.82 4.40 41.19
C MET A 593 17.28 3.54 40.04
N ILE A 594 17.75 2.30 39.92
CA ILE A 594 17.25 1.35 38.92
C ILE A 594 15.77 1.05 39.16
N GLY A 595 15.37 0.82 40.41
CA GLY A 595 13.98 0.57 40.77
C GLY A 595 13.05 1.74 40.47
N PHE A 596 13.44 2.97 40.82
CA PHE A 596 12.70 4.19 40.47
C PHE A 596 12.57 4.36 38.95
N PHE A 597 13.63 4.08 38.19
CA PHE A 597 13.57 4.11 36.73
C PHE A 597 12.53 3.11 36.19
N HIS A 598 12.57 1.85 36.67
CA HIS A 598 11.60 0.83 36.25
C HIS A 598 10.17 1.15 36.69
N LEU A 599 9.99 1.76 37.86
CA LEU A 599 8.70 2.26 38.31
C LEU A 599 8.17 3.34 37.36
N GLY A 600 9.01 4.29 36.93
CA GLY A 600 8.64 5.30 35.94
C GLY A 600 8.24 4.70 34.58
N VAL A 601 8.99 3.68 34.12
CA VAL A 601 8.65 2.92 32.91
C VAL A 601 7.32 2.19 33.08
N PHE A 602 7.08 1.58 34.25
CA PHE A 602 5.82 0.89 34.55
C PHE A 602 4.62 1.85 34.61
N ILE A 603 4.76 3.00 35.25
CA ILE A 603 3.73 4.05 35.26
C ILE A 603 3.44 4.51 33.83
N SER A 604 4.48 4.70 33.01
CA SER A 604 4.32 5.08 31.60
C SER A 604 3.59 3.99 30.81
N PHE A 605 3.89 2.71 31.08
CA PHE A 605 3.21 1.56 30.48
C PHE A 605 1.72 1.51 30.89
N LEU A 606 1.42 1.69 32.18
CA LEU A 606 0.06 1.74 32.71
C LEU A 606 -0.72 2.92 32.15
N TYR A 607 -0.13 4.11 32.10
CA TYR A 607 -0.74 5.29 31.50
C TYR A 607 -1.07 5.05 30.03
N THR A 608 -0.11 4.50 29.28
CA THR A 608 -0.30 4.13 27.87
C THR A 608 -1.43 3.11 27.70
N LYS A 609 -1.62 2.18 28.65
CA LYS A 609 -2.71 1.19 28.59
C LYS A 609 -4.05 1.74 29.06
N SER A 610 -4.04 2.65 30.05
CA SER A 610 -5.25 3.23 30.66
C SER A 610 -5.84 4.36 29.82
N SER A 611 -5.02 5.14 29.11
CA SER A 611 -5.50 6.18 28.18
C SER A 611 -6.06 5.60 26.88
N ARG A 612 -5.96 4.28 26.69
CA ARG A 612 -6.47 3.52 25.54
C ARG A 612 -7.84 2.87 25.80
N LYS A 613 -8.43 3.06 26.98
CA LYS A 613 -9.82 2.74 27.30
C LYS A 613 -10.60 4.03 27.45
#